data_AF-A0A7S3WIL6-F1
#
_entry.id   AF-A0A7S3WIL6-F1
#
_cell.length_a   1.000
_cell.length_b   1.000
_cell.length_c   1.000
_cell.angle_alpha   90.00
_cell.angle_beta   90.00
_cell.angle_gamma   90.00
#
_symmetry.space_group_name_H-M   'P 1'
#
loop_
_entity.id
_entity.type
_entity.pdbx_description
1 polymer ?
#
loop_
_entity_poly.entity_id
_entity_poly.type
_entity_poly.pdbx_seq_one_letter_code
_entity_poly.pdbx_strand_id
1 'polypeptide(L)'
;MRAKLDDARRQRLLHAKLGGKSIGEQLEGEEMDSAAAWIAKSRRQEEERKVAKAERRSRPKPKPKPTSSLNARYDEYDEESQIAGALVAHRTEDFKEGEEVVLTLADAPIMETKEGNYVLHDGEETLENVNMTEDWRRQRAREMGRGVRERDDPFASSGVLDKYDEAPERATIRLDASGRVDEARLKKLAAVK
;
A
#
# COMPACT_ATOMS: atom_id res chain seq x y z
N MET A 1 31.72 -8.52 -4.92
CA MET A 1 30.26 -8.29 -5.05
C MET A 1 29.62 -9.06 -6.19
N ARG A 2 30.13 -8.97 -7.43
CA ARG A 2 29.58 -9.74 -8.58
C ARG A 2 29.55 -11.26 -8.38
N ALA A 3 30.63 -11.86 -7.89
CA ALA A 3 30.69 -13.30 -7.61
C ALA A 3 29.62 -13.78 -6.60
N LYS A 4 29.38 -13.02 -5.52
CA LYS A 4 28.34 -13.34 -4.52
C LYS A 4 26.92 -13.29 -5.12
N LEU A 5 26.68 -12.35 -6.04
CA LEU A 5 25.41 -12.25 -6.76
C LEU A 5 25.22 -13.41 -7.74
N ASP A 6 26.29 -13.84 -8.41
CA ASP A 6 26.23 -14.98 -9.33
C ASP A 6 25.99 -16.30 -8.60
N ASP A 7 26.58 -16.49 -7.41
CA ASP A 7 26.29 -17.64 -6.57
C ASP A 7 24.84 -17.63 -6.06
N ALA A 8 24.32 -16.46 -5.63
CA ALA A 8 22.91 -16.32 -5.24
C ALA A 8 21.94 -16.62 -6.41
N ARG A 9 22.28 -16.18 -7.63
CA ARG A 9 21.52 -16.52 -8.85
C ARG A 9 21.54 -18.01 -9.14
N ARG A 10 22.70 -18.67 -9.03
CA ARG A 10 22.83 -20.13 -9.22
C ARG A 10 21.99 -20.90 -8.22
N GLN A 11 22.00 -20.50 -6.95
CA GLN A 11 21.17 -21.11 -5.91
C GLN A 11 19.68 -20.98 -6.23
N ARG A 12 19.21 -19.78 -6.60
CA ARG A 12 17.81 -19.56 -7.03
C ARG A 12 17.43 -20.45 -8.21
N LEU A 13 18.31 -20.60 -9.20
CA LEU A 13 18.07 -21.47 -10.36
C LEU A 13 18.02 -22.96 -9.97
N LEU A 14 18.85 -23.41 -9.03
CA LEU A 14 18.79 -24.78 -8.50
C LEU A 14 17.47 -25.05 -7.78
N HIS A 15 17.04 -24.13 -6.91
CA HIS A 15 15.74 -24.24 -6.22
C HIS A 15 14.56 -24.21 -7.20
N ALA A 16 14.64 -23.43 -8.28
CA ALA A 16 13.62 -23.45 -9.33
C ALA A 16 13.57 -24.79 -10.09
N LYS A 17 14.72 -25.46 -10.30
CA LYS A 17 14.78 -26.79 -10.93
C LYS A 17 14.29 -27.91 -10.00
N LEU A 18 14.46 -27.74 -8.70
CA LEU A 18 13.91 -28.63 -7.67
C LEU A 18 12.41 -28.39 -7.44
N GLY A 19 11.89 -27.25 -7.89
CA GLY A 19 10.46 -26.93 -7.85
C GLY A 19 9.71 -27.69 -8.93
N GLY A 20 9.05 -28.78 -8.55
CA GLY A 20 8.25 -29.60 -9.44
C GLY A 20 8.04 -31.00 -8.88
N LYS A 21 7.17 -31.76 -9.53
CA LYS A 21 7.01 -33.19 -9.23
C LYS A 21 8.32 -33.88 -9.58
N SER A 22 8.90 -34.60 -8.62
CA SER A 22 10.21 -35.23 -8.84
C SER A 22 10.10 -36.29 -9.93
N ILE A 23 11.20 -36.55 -10.66
CA ILE A 23 11.25 -37.65 -11.66
C ILE A 23 10.86 -38.98 -11.00
N GLY A 24 11.16 -39.17 -9.71
CA GLY A 24 10.72 -40.34 -8.94
C GLY A 24 9.20 -40.44 -8.77
N GLU A 25 8.52 -39.33 -8.46
CA GLU A 25 7.05 -39.29 -8.40
C GLU A 25 6.37 -39.38 -9.78
N GLN A 26 7.08 -39.03 -10.86
CA GLN A 26 6.63 -39.28 -12.23
C GLN A 26 6.82 -40.75 -12.63
N LEU A 27 7.95 -41.37 -12.29
CA LEU A 27 8.22 -42.78 -12.56
C LEU A 27 7.33 -43.73 -11.75
N GLU A 28 7.01 -43.39 -10.50
CA GLU A 28 6.05 -44.14 -9.68
C GLU A 28 4.63 -44.11 -10.31
N GLY A 29 4.37 -43.14 -11.21
CA GLY A 29 3.20 -43.11 -12.06
C GLY A 29 3.30 -43.90 -13.37
N GLU A 30 4.50 -44.26 -13.82
CA GLU A 30 4.78 -44.94 -15.11
C GLU A 30 4.99 -46.46 -14.98
N GLU A 31 5.29 -47.01 -13.80
CA GLU A 31 5.40 -48.47 -13.60
C GLU A 31 4.08 -49.26 -13.75
N MET A 32 2.99 -48.62 -14.17
CA MET A 32 1.65 -49.22 -14.24
C MET A 32 0.87 -48.88 -15.53
N ASP A 33 1.53 -48.86 -16.69
CA ASP A 33 0.85 -48.77 -17.99
C ASP A 33 0.36 -50.15 -18.52
N SER A 34 -0.21 -50.97 -17.64
CA SER A 34 -1.08 -52.08 -18.07
C SER A 34 -2.52 -51.57 -18.18
N ALA A 35 -3.24 -51.95 -19.24
CA ALA A 35 -4.64 -51.57 -19.46
C ALA A 35 -5.53 -51.87 -18.24
N ALA A 36 -5.21 -52.90 -17.46
CA ALA A 36 -5.91 -53.24 -16.22
C ALA A 36 -5.72 -52.21 -15.10
N ALA A 37 -4.50 -51.67 -14.94
CA ALA A 37 -4.22 -50.64 -13.94
C ALA A 37 -4.89 -49.31 -14.32
N TRP A 38 -4.97 -48.99 -15.60
CA TRP A 38 -5.70 -47.82 -16.10
C TRP A 38 -7.22 -47.93 -15.85
N ILE A 39 -7.81 -49.12 -16.09
CA ILE A 39 -9.23 -49.37 -15.81
C ILE A 39 -9.52 -49.26 -14.31
N ALA A 40 -8.64 -49.82 -13.45
CA ALA A 40 -8.79 -49.73 -12.00
C ALA A 40 -8.70 -48.27 -11.50
N LYS A 41 -7.74 -47.49 -12.02
CA LYS A 41 -7.59 -46.06 -11.72
C LYS A 41 -8.79 -45.25 -12.22
N SER A 42 -9.29 -45.54 -13.41
CA SER A 42 -10.47 -44.90 -14.00
C SER A 42 -11.73 -45.15 -13.16
N ARG A 43 -11.97 -46.40 -12.75
CA ARG A 43 -13.11 -46.76 -11.88
C ARG A 43 -13.00 -46.08 -10.51
N ARG A 44 -11.82 -46.09 -9.88
CA ARG A 44 -11.57 -45.39 -8.60
C ARG A 44 -11.82 -43.89 -8.73
N GLN A 45 -11.34 -43.27 -9.80
CA GLN A 45 -11.55 -41.84 -10.05
C GLN A 45 -13.03 -41.52 -10.32
N GLU A 46 -13.79 -42.43 -10.92
CA GLU A 46 -15.23 -42.28 -11.12
C GLU A 46 -16.01 -42.40 -9.80
N GLU A 47 -15.62 -43.32 -8.92
CA GLU A 47 -16.17 -43.46 -7.56
C GLU A 47 -15.89 -42.21 -6.73
N GLU A 48 -14.64 -41.74 -6.70
CA GLU A 48 -14.24 -40.50 -6.01
C GLU A 48 -15.02 -39.29 -6.56
N ARG A 49 -15.22 -39.20 -7.88
CA ARG A 49 -16.06 -38.15 -8.49
C ARG A 49 -17.52 -38.27 -8.10
N LYS A 50 -18.07 -39.48 -7.97
CA LYS A 50 -19.46 -39.70 -7.53
C LYS A 50 -19.66 -39.31 -6.07
N VAL A 51 -18.74 -39.69 -5.19
CA VAL A 51 -18.75 -39.30 -3.77
C VAL A 51 -18.62 -37.78 -3.64
N ALA A 52 -17.63 -37.17 -4.31
CA ALA A 52 -17.45 -35.71 -4.29
C ALA A 52 -18.67 -34.97 -4.87
N LYS A 53 -19.34 -35.50 -5.89
CA LYS A 53 -20.57 -34.91 -6.43
C LYS A 53 -21.76 -35.06 -5.48
N ALA A 54 -21.85 -36.16 -4.72
CA ALA A 54 -22.87 -36.36 -3.69
C ALA A 54 -22.65 -35.43 -2.48
N GLU A 55 -21.39 -35.25 -2.05
CA GLU A 55 -21.01 -34.30 -1.01
C GLU A 55 -21.26 -32.84 -1.44
N ARG A 56 -20.92 -32.48 -2.69
CA ARG A 56 -21.21 -31.14 -3.23
C ARG A 56 -22.71 -30.86 -3.42
N ARG A 57 -23.54 -31.89 -3.54
CA ARG A 57 -25.01 -31.77 -3.60
C ARG A 57 -25.66 -31.63 -2.24
N SER A 58 -25.08 -32.22 -1.19
CA SER A 58 -25.57 -32.12 0.18
C SER A 58 -25.08 -30.86 0.90
N ARG A 59 -23.95 -30.28 0.48
CA ARG A 59 -23.47 -28.99 0.99
C ARG A 59 -24.28 -27.83 0.39
N PRO A 60 -24.75 -26.86 1.20
CA PRO A 60 -25.35 -25.64 0.67
C PRO A 60 -24.35 -24.95 -0.26
N LYS A 61 -24.81 -24.55 -1.45
CA LYS A 61 -23.93 -23.89 -2.44
C LYS A 61 -23.36 -22.61 -1.81
N PRO A 62 -22.04 -22.48 -1.64
CA PRO A 62 -21.47 -21.19 -1.27
C PRO A 62 -21.81 -20.19 -2.38
N LYS A 63 -22.19 -18.97 -1.99
CA LYS A 63 -22.46 -17.86 -2.91
C LYS A 63 -21.33 -17.78 -3.98
N PRO A 64 -21.66 -17.49 -5.25
CA PRO A 64 -20.64 -17.42 -6.30
C PRO A 64 -19.62 -16.36 -5.90
N LYS A 65 -18.40 -16.79 -5.59
CA LYS A 65 -17.27 -15.89 -5.39
C LYS A 65 -17.00 -15.18 -6.73
N PRO A 66 -16.95 -13.85 -6.76
CA PRO A 66 -16.60 -13.15 -7.99
C PRO A 66 -15.22 -13.60 -8.45
N THR A 67 -15.13 -14.09 -9.68
CA THR A 67 -13.88 -14.45 -10.33
C THR A 67 -13.16 -13.18 -10.77
N SER A 68 -12.60 -12.47 -9.80
CA SER A 68 -11.64 -11.38 -9.99
C SER A 68 -10.61 -11.53 -8.88
N SER A 69 -9.47 -12.13 -9.20
CA SER A 69 -8.38 -12.40 -8.26
C SER A 69 -7.71 -11.14 -7.70
N LEU A 70 -8.03 -9.96 -8.25
CA LEU A 70 -7.59 -8.69 -7.69
C LEU A 70 -8.54 -8.20 -6.59
N ASN A 71 -9.86 -8.21 -6.82
CA ASN A 71 -10.83 -7.65 -5.87
C ASN A 71 -10.98 -8.52 -4.61
N ALA A 72 -10.85 -9.84 -4.75
CA ALA A 72 -10.94 -10.75 -3.61
C ALA A 72 -9.82 -10.58 -2.55
N ARG A 73 -8.70 -9.91 -2.89
CA ARG A 73 -7.64 -9.59 -1.93
C ARG A 73 -7.92 -8.32 -1.12
N TYR A 74 -8.71 -7.41 -1.66
CA TYR A 74 -9.08 -6.17 -0.99
C TYR A 74 -10.32 -6.36 -0.10
N ASP A 75 -11.25 -7.24 -0.49
CA ASP A 75 -12.45 -7.56 0.30
C ASP A 75 -12.16 -8.34 1.61
N GLU A 76 -10.96 -8.91 1.78
CA GLU A 76 -10.60 -9.73 2.96
C GLU A 76 -10.14 -8.89 4.17
N TYR A 77 -9.79 -7.62 3.95
CA TYR A 77 -9.32 -6.72 5.01
C TYR A 77 -10.36 -5.63 5.27
N ASP A 78 -10.79 -5.53 6.52
CA ASP A 78 -11.70 -4.49 6.99
C ASP A 78 -11.16 -3.09 6.64
N GLU A 79 -11.97 -2.28 5.94
CA GLU A 79 -11.58 -0.98 5.38
C GLU A 79 -11.06 -0.03 6.48
N GLU A 80 -11.67 -0.07 7.67
CA GLU A 80 -11.29 0.73 8.83
C GLU A 80 -9.90 0.35 9.37
N SER A 81 -9.58 -0.95 9.31
CA SER A 81 -8.28 -1.47 9.77
C SER A 81 -7.13 -1.10 8.83
N GLN A 82 -7.40 -0.83 7.55
CA GLN A 82 -6.37 -0.50 6.57
C GLN A 82 -5.79 0.90 6.76
N ILE A 83 -6.62 1.83 7.27
CA ILE A 83 -6.24 3.24 7.46
C ILE A 83 -5.91 3.58 8.92
N ALA A 84 -6.02 2.59 9.81
CA ALA A 84 -5.74 2.75 11.23
C ALA A 84 -4.31 3.27 11.47
N GLY A 85 -4.19 4.41 12.15
CA GLY A 85 -2.88 4.99 12.46
C GLY A 85 -2.19 5.70 11.30
N ALA A 86 -2.83 5.85 10.13
CA ALA A 86 -2.26 6.57 8.99
C ALA A 86 -2.10 8.07 9.30
N LEU A 87 -1.10 8.69 8.67
CA LEU A 87 -0.82 10.12 8.81
C LEU A 87 -1.50 10.89 7.67
N VAL A 88 -2.23 11.95 7.97
CA VAL A 88 -2.90 12.83 7.00
C VAL A 88 -2.18 14.17 7.00
N ALA A 89 -1.72 14.63 5.83
CA ALA A 89 -0.95 15.86 5.66
C ALA A 89 -1.82 17.12 5.46
N HIS A 90 -2.91 17.22 6.24
CA HIS A 90 -3.86 18.35 6.24
C HIS A 90 -4.29 18.68 7.67
N ARG A 91 -4.84 19.87 7.91
CA ARG A 91 -5.46 20.26 9.19
C ARG A 91 -6.93 19.83 9.22
N THR A 92 -7.48 19.67 10.42
CA THR A 92 -8.93 19.41 10.61
C THR A 92 -9.76 20.57 10.06
N GLU A 93 -9.22 21.78 10.14
CA GLU A 93 -9.81 23.03 9.67
C GLU A 93 -9.93 23.12 8.15
N ASP A 94 -9.11 22.34 7.42
CA ASP A 94 -9.12 22.37 5.95
C ASP A 94 -10.31 21.55 5.39
N PHE A 95 -10.93 20.71 6.22
CA PHE A 95 -12.11 19.92 5.88
C PHE A 95 -13.39 20.64 6.29
N LYS A 96 -14.35 20.75 5.37
CA LYS A 96 -15.67 21.33 5.64
C LYS A 96 -16.65 20.24 6.07
N GLU A 97 -17.47 20.55 7.07
CA GLU A 97 -18.52 19.63 7.53
C GLU A 97 -19.48 19.30 6.38
N GLY A 98 -19.70 18.00 6.13
CA GLY A 98 -20.55 17.50 5.05
C GLY A 98 -19.87 17.40 3.68
N GLU A 99 -18.58 17.73 3.57
CA GLU A 99 -17.79 17.51 2.35
C GLU A 99 -17.02 16.19 2.43
N GLU A 100 -17.23 15.29 1.47
CA GLU A 100 -16.46 14.07 1.34
C GLU A 100 -15.26 14.30 0.42
N VAL A 101 -14.06 14.09 0.95
CA VAL A 101 -12.80 14.34 0.24
C VAL A 101 -12.02 13.04 0.13
N VAL A 102 -11.61 12.69 -1.09
CA VAL A 102 -10.76 11.52 -1.33
C VAL A 102 -9.31 11.85 -1.00
N LEU A 103 -8.70 11.04 -0.15
CA LEU A 103 -7.27 11.13 0.19
C LEU A 103 -6.47 10.10 -0.63
N THR A 104 -5.30 10.50 -1.08
CA THR A 104 -4.36 9.67 -1.84
C THR A 104 -3.00 9.64 -1.14
N LEU A 105 -2.20 8.60 -1.38
CA LEU A 105 -0.84 8.56 -0.88
C LEU A 105 -0.01 9.72 -1.46
N ALA A 106 0.69 10.43 -0.60
CA ALA A 106 1.57 11.53 -1.00
C ALA A 106 2.76 11.00 -1.81
N ASP A 107 3.22 11.81 -2.76
CA ASP A 107 4.40 11.46 -3.56
C ASP A 107 5.67 11.56 -2.70
N ALA A 108 6.31 10.42 -2.46
CA ALA A 108 7.55 10.31 -1.69
C ALA A 108 8.58 9.43 -2.41
N PRO A 109 9.87 9.81 -2.41
CA PRO A 109 10.90 8.99 -3.04
C PRO A 109 11.11 7.71 -2.23
N ILE A 110 11.20 6.57 -2.93
CA ILE A 110 11.45 5.26 -2.29
C ILE A 110 12.86 5.19 -1.67
N MET A 111 13.81 5.94 -2.24
CA MET A 111 15.20 6.01 -1.79
C MET A 111 15.58 7.44 -1.48
N GLU A 112 16.27 7.63 -0.36
CA GLU A 112 16.84 8.89 0.07
C GLU A 112 18.37 8.83 0.00
N THR A 113 18.99 9.94 -0.40
CA THR A 113 20.44 10.06 -0.40
C THR A 113 20.91 10.47 0.98
N LYS A 114 21.41 9.51 1.77
CA LYS A 114 22.05 9.78 3.07
C LYS A 114 23.56 9.56 2.93
N GLU A 115 24.34 10.61 3.22
CA GLU A 115 25.81 10.57 3.20
C GLU A 115 26.42 10.06 1.87
N GLY A 116 25.79 10.38 0.73
CA GLY A 116 26.25 9.95 -0.59
C GLY A 116 25.91 8.51 -0.98
N ASN A 117 25.18 7.78 -0.13
CA ASN A 117 24.61 6.47 -0.43
C ASN A 117 23.09 6.54 -0.57
N TYR A 118 22.54 5.68 -1.42
CA TYR A 118 21.09 5.47 -1.51
C TYR A 118 20.64 4.54 -0.38
N VAL A 119 19.83 5.07 0.52
CA VAL A 119 19.19 4.32 1.61
C VAL A 119 17.69 4.28 1.35
N LEU A 120 17.00 3.25 1.81
CA LEU A 120 15.53 3.21 1.77
C LEU A 120 14.97 4.39 2.58
N HIS A 121 13.90 4.97 2.07
CA HIS A 121 13.18 6.00 2.79
C HIS A 121 12.46 5.39 4.00
N ASP A 122 12.91 5.74 5.21
CA ASP A 122 12.35 5.25 6.48
C ASP A 122 11.23 6.16 7.03
N GLY A 123 10.85 7.22 6.31
CA GLY A 123 9.78 8.12 6.73
C GLY A 123 8.40 7.47 6.65
N GLU A 124 7.48 7.91 7.52
CA GLU A 124 6.08 7.44 7.50
C GLU A 124 5.38 7.88 6.21
N GLU A 125 4.63 6.97 5.59
CA GLU A 125 3.74 7.26 4.47
C GLU A 125 2.61 8.19 4.91
N THR A 126 2.28 9.18 4.08
CA THR A 126 1.27 10.19 4.41
C THR A 126 0.17 10.25 3.36
N LEU A 127 -1.05 10.55 3.79
CA LEU A 127 -2.24 10.71 2.97
C LEU A 127 -2.52 12.20 2.75
N GLU A 128 -2.73 12.59 1.50
CA GLU A 128 -3.07 13.96 1.13
C GLU A 128 -4.17 14.00 0.07
N ASN A 129 -5.01 15.03 0.11
CA ASN A 129 -5.83 15.38 -1.04
C ASN A 129 -4.99 16.17 -2.06
N VAL A 130 -4.96 15.70 -3.31
CA VAL A 130 -4.19 16.32 -4.40
C VAL A 130 -4.61 17.76 -4.67
N ASN A 131 -5.91 18.06 -4.68
CA ASN A 131 -6.41 19.40 -4.99
C ASN A 131 -6.00 20.40 -3.91
N MET A 132 -6.19 20.03 -2.64
CA MET A 132 -5.79 20.85 -1.49
C MET A 132 -4.28 21.09 -1.47
N THR A 133 -3.49 20.05 -1.78
CA THR A 133 -2.03 20.15 -1.87
C THR A 133 -1.57 21.10 -2.96
N GLU A 134 -2.18 21.03 -4.14
CA GLU A 134 -1.86 21.91 -5.26
C GLU A 134 -2.31 23.35 -5.01
N ASP A 135 -3.48 23.55 -4.39
CA ASP A 135 -3.97 24.87 -4.00
C ASP A 135 -3.02 25.53 -3.01
N TRP A 136 -2.56 24.78 -2.01
CA TRP A 136 -1.57 25.26 -1.05
C TRP A 136 -0.23 25.61 -1.71
N ARG A 137 0.25 24.78 -2.65
CA ARG A 137 1.48 25.07 -3.41
C ARG A 137 1.33 26.35 -4.23
N ARG A 138 0.17 26.55 -4.87
CA ARG A 138 -0.14 27.77 -5.64
C ARG A 138 -0.24 29.00 -4.75
N GLN A 139 -0.85 28.90 -3.57
CA GLN A 139 -0.93 30.00 -2.61
C GLN A 139 0.45 30.39 -2.11
N ARG A 140 1.26 29.42 -1.69
CA ARG A 140 2.65 29.64 -1.28
C ARG A 140 3.49 30.28 -2.38
N ALA A 141 3.38 29.80 -3.61
CA ALA A 141 4.09 30.41 -4.75
C ALA A 141 3.68 31.87 -4.99
N ARG A 142 2.38 32.20 -4.79
CA ARG A 142 1.88 33.57 -4.87
C ARG A 142 2.39 34.45 -3.74
N GLU A 143 2.43 33.95 -2.50
CA GLU A 143 2.97 34.68 -1.34
C GLU A 143 4.45 34.99 -1.51
N MET A 144 5.24 33.99 -1.91
CA MET A 144 6.66 34.19 -2.20
C MET A 144 6.86 35.18 -3.36
N GLY A 145 6.03 35.11 -4.40
CA GLY A 145 6.05 36.06 -5.52
C GLY A 145 5.55 37.48 -5.16
N ARG A 146 4.64 37.61 -4.18
CA ARG A 146 4.18 38.90 -3.64
C ARG A 146 5.26 39.53 -2.77
N GLY A 147 5.90 38.76 -1.90
CA GLY A 147 7.04 39.24 -1.11
C GLY A 147 8.20 39.73 -1.98
N VAL A 148 8.38 39.19 -3.19
CA VAL A 148 9.32 39.74 -4.18
C VAL A 148 8.86 41.10 -4.75
N ARG A 149 7.58 41.26 -5.07
CA ARG A 149 7.04 42.54 -5.59
C ARG A 149 6.97 43.64 -4.53
N GLU A 150 6.63 43.29 -3.30
CA GLU A 150 6.55 44.21 -2.17
C GLU A 150 7.96 44.60 -1.68
N ARG A 151 9.00 43.79 -1.95
CA ARG A 151 10.41 44.13 -1.70
C ARG A 151 11.00 45.19 -2.62
N ASP A 152 10.44 45.38 -3.80
CA ASP A 152 10.82 46.48 -4.71
C ASP A 152 10.09 47.79 -4.36
N ASP A 153 9.20 47.77 -3.36
CA ASP A 153 8.58 48.97 -2.80
C ASP A 153 9.51 49.59 -1.73
N PRO A 154 10.05 50.79 -1.95
CA PRO A 154 10.94 51.46 -1.00
C PRO A 154 10.27 51.81 0.34
N PHE A 155 8.94 51.62 0.49
CA PHE A 155 8.19 51.86 1.71
C PHE A 155 7.73 50.57 2.43
N ALA A 156 7.99 49.39 1.87
CA ALA A 156 7.59 48.14 2.50
C ALA A 156 8.54 47.77 3.67
N SER A 157 7.97 47.52 4.85
CA SER A 157 8.70 47.17 6.07
C SER A 157 9.20 45.72 6.12
N SER A 158 9.38 45.05 4.97
CA SER A 158 9.76 43.64 4.95
C SER A 158 11.19 43.45 5.48
N GLY A 159 11.33 42.59 6.49
CA GLY A 159 12.61 42.30 7.11
C GLY A 159 13.50 41.54 6.13
N VAL A 160 14.77 41.90 6.04
CA VAL A 160 15.78 41.12 5.28
C VAL A 160 15.85 39.66 5.80
N LEU A 161 15.39 39.43 7.04
CA LEU A 161 15.41 38.16 7.75
C LEU A 161 14.31 37.17 7.33
N ASP A 162 13.19 37.64 6.77
CA ASP A 162 12.05 36.79 6.37
C ASP A 162 12.41 35.76 5.26
N LYS A 163 13.59 35.92 4.64
CA LYS A 163 14.13 34.97 3.63
C LYS A 163 14.76 33.73 4.25
N TYR A 164 15.14 33.82 5.52
CA TYR A 164 15.83 32.78 6.28
C TYR A 164 14.89 32.07 7.25
N ASP A 165 13.67 32.58 7.42
CA ASP A 165 12.63 31.86 8.13
C ASP A 165 12.29 30.58 7.35
N GLU A 166 12.44 29.45 8.03
CA GLU A 166 12.15 28.15 7.47
C GLU A 166 10.67 28.08 7.10
N ALA A 167 10.37 27.50 5.93
CA ALA A 167 9.00 27.46 5.45
C ALA A 167 8.13 26.71 6.47
N PRO A 168 6.92 27.22 6.80
CA PRO A 168 6.07 26.56 7.77
C PRO A 168 5.81 25.12 7.31
N GLU A 169 6.11 24.17 8.19
CA GLU A 169 5.85 22.76 7.94
C GLU A 169 4.35 22.53 7.74
N ARG A 170 4.00 21.57 6.89
CA ARG A 170 2.61 21.16 6.73
C ARG A 170 2.15 20.51 8.03
N ALA A 171 1.02 20.96 8.54
CA ALA A 171 0.43 20.33 9.70
C ALA A 171 -0.07 18.93 9.33
N THR A 172 0.15 17.99 10.24
CA THR A 172 -0.21 16.57 10.06
C THR A 172 -1.11 16.10 11.18
N ILE A 173 -1.99 15.16 10.87
CA ILE A 173 -2.93 14.53 11.80
C ILE A 173 -2.77 13.03 11.71
N ARG A 174 -2.80 12.33 12.85
CA ARG A 174 -2.78 10.87 12.86
C ARG A 174 -4.19 10.34 13.11
N LEU A 175 -4.63 9.40 12.26
CA LEU A 175 -5.89 8.70 12.42
C LEU A 175 -5.83 7.72 13.60
N ASP A 176 -6.96 7.50 14.28
CA ASP A 176 -7.06 6.48 15.32
C ASP A 176 -7.21 5.06 14.74
N ALA A 177 -7.39 4.06 15.61
CA ALA A 177 -7.53 2.67 15.21
C ALA A 177 -8.81 2.37 14.38
N SER A 178 -9.76 3.31 14.37
CA SER A 178 -11.00 3.24 13.57
C SER A 178 -10.97 4.17 12.35
N GLY A 179 -9.81 4.76 12.03
CA GLY A 179 -9.68 5.70 10.92
C GLY A 179 -10.33 7.07 11.18
N ARG A 180 -10.64 7.40 12.43
CA ARG A 180 -11.30 8.66 12.83
C ARG A 180 -10.34 9.63 13.51
N VAL A 181 -10.78 10.88 13.63
CA VAL A 181 -10.06 11.95 14.30
C VAL A 181 -10.94 12.54 15.39
N ASP A 182 -10.53 12.39 16.65
CA ASP A 182 -11.17 13.06 17.78
C ASP A 182 -10.72 14.53 17.85
N GLU A 183 -11.46 15.46 17.22
CA GLU A 183 -11.15 16.90 17.27
C GLU A 183 -11.04 17.44 18.70
N ALA A 184 -11.89 16.95 19.62
CA ALA A 184 -11.87 17.36 21.02
C ALA A 184 -10.58 16.94 21.73
N ARG A 185 -10.00 15.79 21.34
CA ARG A 185 -8.73 15.32 21.85
C ARG A 185 -7.58 16.15 21.29
N LEU A 186 -7.61 16.46 19.99
CA LEU A 186 -6.61 17.31 19.35
C LEU A 186 -6.61 18.73 19.91
N LYS A 187 -7.78 19.36 20.09
CA LYS A 187 -7.89 20.71 20.68
C LYS A 187 -7.39 20.75 22.12
N LYS A 188 -7.66 19.70 22.93
CA LYS A 188 -7.08 19.56 24.28
C LYS A 188 -5.57 19.40 24.25
N LEU A 189 -5.04 18.63 23.32
CA LEU A 189 -3.61 18.40 23.18
C LEU A 189 -2.88 19.67 22.71
N ALA A 190 -3.50 20.44 21.82
CA ALA A 190 -3.01 21.74 21.38
C ALA A 190 -3.05 22.80 22.49
N ALA A 191 -4.03 22.77 23.39
CA ALA A 191 -4.13 23.71 24.52
C ALA A 191 -3.19 23.40 25.69
N VAL A 192 -2.63 22.18 25.75
CA VAL A 192 -1.67 21.75 26.78
C VAL A 192 -0.22 22.01 26.35
N LYS A 193 0.01 22.31 25.09
CA LYS A 193 1.32 22.60 24.49
C LYS A 193 1.57 24.11 24.45
#